data_AF-A0A5S4EP08-F1
#
_entry.id   AF-A0A5S4EP08-F1
#
_cell.length_a   1.000
_cell.length_b   1.000
_cell.length_c   1.000
_cell.angle_alpha   90.00
_cell.angle_beta   90.00
_cell.angle_gamma   90.00
#
_symmetry.space_group_name_H-M   'P 1'
#
loop_
_entity.id
_entity.type
_entity.pdbx_description
1 polymer ?
#
loop_
_entity_poly.entity_id
_entity_poly.type
_entity_poly.pdbx_seq_one_letter_code
_entity_poly.pdbx_strand_id
1 'polypeptide(L)' 'MKLEAGQWEAHLGRGEEVFIVREGMTLTGLYQVQEIRPPTLTLLYLPLQQSQTIPIGELSS' A
#
# COMPACT_ATOMS: atom_id res chain seq x y z
N MET A 1 -10.96 -0.79 -1.63
CA MET A 1 -10.04 -0.32 -2.70
C MET A 1 -10.84 0.44 -3.74
N LYS A 2 -10.18 1.20 -4.61
CA LYS A 2 -10.83 1.83 -5.77
C LYS A 2 -9.84 1.82 -6.94
N LEU A 3 -10.32 1.52 -8.13
CA LEU A 3 -9.57 1.67 -9.38
C LEU A 3 -10.12 2.89 -10.11
N GLU A 4 -9.35 3.97 -10.18
CA GLU A 4 -9.70 5.16 -10.97
C GLU A 4 -8.59 5.45 -11.98
N ALA A 5 -8.98 5.64 -13.25
CA ALA A 5 -8.06 6.02 -14.32
C ALA A 5 -6.79 5.13 -14.46
N GLY A 6 -6.86 3.85 -14.06
CA GLY A 6 -5.73 2.90 -14.13
C GLY A 6 -4.79 2.94 -12.93
N GLN A 7 -5.08 3.71 -11.88
CA GLN A 7 -4.33 3.70 -10.62
C GLN A 7 -5.12 3.01 -9.52
N TRP A 8 -4.48 2.07 -8.83
CA TRP A 8 -5.05 1.38 -7.68
C TRP A 8 -4.88 2.22 -6.41
N GLU A 9 -5.98 2.47 -5.71
CA GLU A 9 -5.99 2.97 -4.33
C GLU A 9 -6.35 1.85 -3.37
N ALA A 10 -5.46 1.59 -2.41
CA ALA A 10 -5.69 0.67 -1.31
C ALA A 10 -5.89 1.42 0.01
N HIS A 11 -6.73 0.85 0.89
CA HIS A 11 -6.84 1.30 2.28
C HIS A 11 -5.96 0.40 3.15
N LEU A 12 -4.93 0.97 3.75
CA LEU A 12 -4.02 0.25 4.65
C LEU A 12 -4.34 0.62 6.11
N GLY A 13 -4.79 -0.37 6.88
CA GLY A 13 -5.00 -0.23 8.32
C GLY A 13 -3.71 -0.46 9.11
N ARG A 14 -3.34 0.47 9.99
CA ARG A 14 -2.30 0.27 11.02
C ARG A 14 -2.81 0.76 12.37
N GLY A 15 -3.26 -0.16 13.23
CA GLY A 15 -3.94 0.22 14.47
C GLY A 15 -5.27 0.93 14.14
N GLU A 16 -5.42 2.18 14.59
CA GLU A 16 -6.59 3.03 14.31
C GLU A 16 -6.44 3.86 13.03
N GLU A 17 -5.27 3.85 12.38
CA GLU A 17 -5.00 4.67 11.19
C GLU A 17 -5.39 3.91 9.91
N VAL A 18 -6.13 4.59 9.01
CA VAL A 18 -6.42 4.10 7.66
C VAL A 18 -5.76 5.03 6.64
N PHE A 19 -4.80 4.51 5.89
CA PHE A 19 -4.10 5.24 4.84
C PHE A 19 -4.71 4.91 3.47
N ILE A 20 -4.92 5.94 2.64
CA ILE A 20 -5.13 5.76 1.21
C ILE A 20 -3.74 5.79 0.56
N VAL A 21 -3.36 4.72 -0.13
CA VAL A 21 -2.01 4.55 -0.67
C VAL A 21 -2.02 4.29 -2.17
N ARG A 22 -0.97 4.77 -2.84
CA ARG A 22 -0.73 4.64 -4.29
C ARG A 22 0.73 4.22 -4.53
N GLU A 23 0.99 3.53 -5.64
CA GLU A 23 2.36 3.19 -6.03
C GLU A 23 3.25 4.44 -6.12
N GLY A 24 4.48 4.32 -5.64
CA GLY A 24 5.45 5.41 -5.54
C GLY A 24 5.30 6.30 -4.29
N MET A 25 4.19 6.22 -3.54
CA MET A 25 3.98 7.02 -2.34
C MET A 25 4.94 6.64 -1.21
N THR A 26 5.49 7.63 -0.51
CA THR A 26 6.24 7.42 0.74
C THR A 26 5.33 7.60 1.96
N LEU A 27 5.28 6.59 2.82
CA LEU A 27 4.55 6.56 4.08
C LEU A 27 5.51 6.84 5.24
N THR A 28 5.15 7.82 6.07
CA THR A 28 5.87 8.21 7.30
C THR A 28 7.38 8.45 7.13
N GLY A 29 7.85 8.69 5.89
CA GLY A 29 9.28 8.80 5.56
C GLY A 29 10.09 7.51 5.64
N LEU A 30 9.49 6.37 6.01
CA LEU A 30 10.19 5.11 6.28
C LEU A 30 9.87 4.02 5.26
N TYR A 31 8.67 4.07 4.67
CA TYR A 31 8.22 3.07 3.73
C TYR A 31 7.87 3.71 2.39
N GLN A 32 8.15 3.03 1.29
CA GLN A 32 7.65 3.40 -0.03
C GLN A 32 6.74 2.29 -0.55
N VAL A 33 5.59 2.66 -1.11
CA VAL A 33 4.71 1.73 -1.81
C VAL A 33 5.36 1.39 -3.14
N GLN A 34 5.85 0.16 -3.28
CA GLN A 34 6.44 -0.30 -4.54
C GLN A 34 5.38 -0.79 -5.52
N GLU A 35 4.40 -1.54 -5.02
CA GLU A 35 3.42 -2.19 -5.89
C GLU A 35 2.11 -2.44 -5.15
N ILE A 36 0.99 -2.29 -5.86
CA ILE A 36 -0.35 -2.63 -5.39
C ILE A 36 -0.94 -3.66 -6.37
N ARG A 37 -0.86 -4.95 -5.99
CA ARG A 37 -1.46 -6.07 -6.72
C ARG A 37 -2.44 -6.80 -5.81
N PRO A 38 -3.74 -6.46 -5.83
CA PRO A 38 -4.77 -7.14 -5.05
C PRO A 38 -4.64 -8.68 -5.10
N PRO A 39 -4.73 -9.39 -3.96
CA PRO A 39 -5.06 -8.90 -2.62
C PRO A 39 -3.84 -8.47 -1.80
N THR A 40 -2.74 -8.08 -2.43
CA THR A 40 -1.47 -7.74 -1.75
C THR A 40 -0.95 -6.35 -2.09
N LEU A 41 -0.15 -5.81 -1.18
CA LEU A 41 0.62 -4.59 -1.37
C LEU A 41 2.08 -4.86 -0.97
N THR A 42 3.02 -4.31 -1.73
CA THR A 42 4.46 -4.41 -1.43
C THR A 42 5.00 -3.06 -0.96
N LEU A 43 5.57 -3.02 0.24
CA LEU A 43 6.27 -1.86 0.81
C LEU A 43 7.78 -2.10 0.77
N LEU A 44 8.55 -1.06 0.45
CA LEU A 44 9.99 -0.99 0.67
C LEU A 44 10.25 -0.27 1.99
N TYR A 45 10.89 -0.93 2.95
CA TYR A 45 11.46 -0.25 4.11
C TYR A 45 12.78 0.40 3.71
N LEU A 46 12.78 1.74 3.62
CA LEU A 46 13.88 2.53 3.05
C LEU A 46 15.22 2.37 3.79
N PRO A 47 15.26 2.36 5.14
CA PRO A 47 16.53 2.28 5.86
C PRO A 47 17.31 0.98 5.60
N LEU A 48 16.61 -0.14 5.37
CA LEU A 48 17.24 -1.45 5.12
C LEU A 48 17.14 -1.89 3.66
N GLN A 49 16.50 -1.11 2.80
CA GLN A 49 16.19 -1.48 1.41
C GLN A 49 15.50 -2.85 1.32
N GLN A 50 14.62 -3.14 2.28
CA GLN A 50 13.96 -4.44 2.39
C GLN A 50 12.50 -4.35 1.97
N SER A 51 12.10 -5.22 1.04
CA SER A 51 10.71 -5.33 0.60
C SER A 51 9.91 -6.26 1.52
N GLN A 52 8.68 -5.86 1.83
CA GLN A 52 7.68 -6.68 2.50
C GLN A 52 6.38 -6.67 1.71
N THR A 53 5.80 -7.84 1.48
CA THR A 53 4.48 -7.97 0.87
C THR A 53 3.48 -8.33 1.96
N ILE A 54 2.42 -7.54 2.06
CA ILE A 54 1.37 -7.69 3.07
C ILE A 54 0.01 -7.88 2.39
N PRO A 55 -0.89 -8.68 2.98
CA PRO A 55 -2.27 -8.75 2.52
C PRO A 55 -2.96 -7.40 2.75
N ILE A 56 -3.80 -7.01 1.79
CA ILE A 56 -4.68 -5.85 1.88
C ILE A 56 -6.13 -6.33 1.73
N GLY A 57 -7.06 -5.68 2.43
CA GLY A 57 -8.46 -6.08 2.44
C GLY A 57 -9.08 -6.11 1.03
N GLU A 58 -9.98 -7.07 0.79
CA GLU A 58 -10.64 -7.26 -0.50
C GLU A 58 -11.53 -6.08 -0.90
N LEU A 59 -11.74 -5.91 -2.21
CA LEU A 59 -12.73 -4.98 -2.74
C LEU A 59 -14.13 -5.50 -2.40
N SER A 60 -14.66 -5.18 -1.23
CA SER A 60 -16.09 -5.33 -0.98
C SER A 60 -16.82 -4.35 -1.92
N SER A 61 -17.34 -4.87 -3.03
CA SER A 61 -18.15 -4.13 -4.01
C SER A 61 -19.55 -3.87 -3.49
#